data_AF-A0A4R7D9Y5-F1
#
_entry.id   AF-A0A4R7D9Y5-F1
#
_cell.length_a   1.000
_cell.length_b   1.000
_cell.length_c   1.000
_cell.angle_alpha   90.00
_cell.angle_beta   90.00
_cell.angle_gamma   90.00
#
_symmetry.space_group_name_H-M   'P 1'
#
loop_
_entity.id
_entity.type
_entity.pdbx_description
1 polymer ?
#
loop_
_entity_poly.entity_id
_entity_poly.type
_entity_poly.pdbx_seq_one_letter_code
_entity_poly.pdbx_strand_id
1 'polypeptide(L)'
;MKRLFVFPAIAIVLSLAACGGSENKNTSTTTEETTSSSESATAETVPGIENVETSNTIVVESNDQMKFDKELLRVKAGEEISLTLKNVGTLPKESMGHNLIVLKPGVDVATFAGEATAAADADYIPKTALSSIAAHTKLLGPGEEDKISFTLEKGVYTFICSFPGHYGVMQGKIVAE
;
A
#
# COMPACT_ATOMS: atom_id res chain seq x y z
N MET A 1 -5.70 -31.58 39.58
CA MET A 1 -4.59 -32.56 39.58
C MET A 1 -3.34 -31.86 39.06
N LYS A 2 -2.39 -31.55 39.95
CA LYS A 2 -1.16 -30.82 39.65
C LYS A 2 -0.06 -31.83 39.34
N ARG A 3 0.64 -31.69 38.22
CA ARG A 3 1.88 -32.43 37.95
C ARG A 3 2.99 -31.44 37.66
N LEU A 4 3.77 -31.20 38.71
CA LEU A 4 5.10 -30.62 38.62
C LEU A 4 6.04 -31.65 37.97
N PHE A 5 6.89 -31.20 37.05
CA PHE A 5 8.11 -31.92 36.69
C PHE A 5 9.29 -30.96 36.78
N VAL A 6 10.32 -31.46 37.48
CA VAL A 6 11.54 -30.78 37.90
C VAL A 6 12.68 -31.15 36.94
N PHE A 7 13.58 -30.18 36.74
CA PHE A 7 14.79 -30.08 35.90
C PHE A 7 15.75 -31.29 35.84
N PRO A 8 16.73 -31.25 34.89
CA PRO A 8 18.07 -30.85 35.33
C PRO A 8 18.78 -29.83 34.42
N ALA A 9 19.62 -29.04 35.07
CA ALA A 9 20.54 -28.05 34.52
C ALA A 9 21.76 -28.70 33.85
N ILE A 10 22.27 -28.11 32.77
CA ILE A 10 23.62 -28.37 32.24
C ILE A 10 24.31 -27.01 32.05
N ALA A 11 25.49 -26.91 32.63
CA ALA A 11 26.32 -25.72 32.75
C ALA A 11 27.53 -25.77 31.80
N ILE A 12 27.84 -24.60 31.23
CA ILE A 12 29.15 -23.97 31.03
C ILE A 12 30.22 -24.70 30.17
N VAL A 13 30.62 -24.04 29.08
CA VAL A 13 32.03 -23.90 28.69
C VAL A 13 32.32 -22.46 28.22
N LEU A 14 33.27 -21.81 28.91
CA LEU A 14 33.93 -20.54 28.55
C LEU A 14 35.07 -20.78 27.55
N SER A 15 35.34 -19.82 26.65
CA SER A 15 36.66 -19.45 26.08
C SER A 15 36.50 -18.10 25.35
N LEU A 16 36.87 -16.96 25.95
CA LEU A 16 38.14 -16.22 25.87
C LEU A 16 38.46 -15.52 24.53
N ALA A 17 38.37 -14.18 24.61
CA ALA A 17 39.29 -13.15 24.10
C ALA A 17 39.50 -12.94 22.58
N ALA A 18 39.10 -11.75 22.13
CA ALA A 18 39.90 -10.94 21.21
C ALA A 18 39.71 -9.44 21.52
N CYS A 19 40.83 -8.72 21.51
CA CYS A 19 41.08 -7.40 22.04
C CYS A 19 41.11 -6.35 20.90
N GLY A 20 40.85 -5.07 21.24
CA GLY A 20 41.11 -3.90 20.41
C GLY A 20 39.88 -2.97 20.35
N GLY A 21 39.81 -1.80 20.99
CA GLY A 21 40.84 -0.91 21.52
C GLY A 21 40.87 0.37 20.68
N SER A 22 40.17 1.43 21.13
CA SER A 22 40.64 2.84 21.19
C SER A 22 39.48 3.83 21.37
N GLU A 23 39.55 4.58 22.47
CA GLU A 23 38.82 5.83 22.72
C GLU A 23 39.14 6.89 21.65
N ASN A 24 38.16 7.74 21.31
CA ASN A 24 38.35 9.19 21.49
C ASN A 24 37.01 9.96 21.42
N LYS A 25 36.88 10.93 22.32
CA LYS A 25 35.90 12.03 22.30
C LYS A 25 36.12 12.89 21.05
N ASN A 26 35.06 13.44 20.47
CA ASN A 26 35.02 14.90 20.32
C ASN A 26 33.61 15.46 20.14
N THR A 27 33.50 16.68 20.65
CA THR A 27 32.39 17.58 20.84
C THR A 27 32.12 18.44 19.61
N SER A 28 30.87 18.91 19.50
CA SER A 28 30.40 20.17 18.89
C SER A 28 30.39 20.38 17.37
N THR A 29 29.16 20.64 16.92
CA THR A 29 28.71 21.87 16.21
C THR A 29 29.32 22.16 14.85
N THR A 30 28.48 22.18 13.80
CA THR A 30 28.07 23.41 13.06
C THR A 30 27.25 23.04 11.81
N THR A 31 26.09 23.70 11.72
CA THR A 31 25.35 24.24 10.57
C THR A 31 25.96 24.12 9.17
N GLU A 32 25.14 23.68 8.19
CA GLU A 32 24.88 24.30 6.87
C GLU A 32 23.94 23.36 6.10
N GLU A 33 22.68 23.76 5.92
CA GLU A 33 22.14 24.33 4.68
C GLU A 33 22.13 23.36 3.47
N THR A 34 20.90 23.05 3.07
CA THR A 34 20.44 23.05 1.68
C THR A 34 21.22 22.23 0.68
N THR A 35 20.72 21.04 0.37
CA THR A 35 20.48 20.70 -1.04
C THR A 35 19.21 19.88 -1.15
N SER A 36 18.16 20.56 -1.64
CA SER A 36 16.97 19.97 -2.21
C SER A 36 17.39 19.00 -3.31
N SER A 37 17.38 17.71 -3.01
CA SER A 37 17.53 16.65 -4.01
C SER A 37 16.16 16.46 -4.64
N SER A 38 15.85 17.34 -5.61
CA SER A 38 14.82 17.10 -6.61
C SER A 38 15.26 15.90 -7.44
N GLU A 39 14.95 14.72 -6.93
CA GLU A 39 15.04 13.46 -7.66
C GLU A 39 13.90 13.49 -8.69
N SER A 40 14.23 14.00 -9.87
CA SER A 40 13.39 13.94 -11.04
C SER A 40 13.13 12.46 -11.34
N ALA A 41 11.95 12.00 -10.91
CA ALA A 41 11.43 10.68 -11.24
C ALA A 41 11.50 10.52 -12.75
N THR A 42 12.37 9.61 -13.19
CA THR A 42 12.41 9.15 -14.57
C THR A 42 11.02 8.58 -14.84
N ALA A 43 10.26 9.22 -15.74
CA ALA A 43 8.91 8.79 -16.05
C ALA A 43 8.96 7.35 -16.54
N GLU A 44 8.55 6.41 -15.69
CA GLU A 44 8.37 5.02 -16.09
C GLU A 44 7.32 5.00 -17.20
N THR A 45 7.72 4.58 -18.40
CA THR A 45 6.80 4.37 -19.50
C THR A 45 5.98 3.12 -19.19
N VAL A 46 4.70 3.28 -18.83
CA VAL A 46 3.78 2.16 -18.58
C VAL A 46 3.27 1.62 -19.92
N PRO A 47 3.58 0.37 -20.31
CA PRO A 47 3.15 -0.17 -21.59
C PRO A 47 1.62 -0.16 -21.76
N GLY A 48 1.15 0.25 -22.94
CA GLY A 48 -0.27 0.25 -23.27
C GLY A 48 -1.03 1.48 -22.81
N ILE A 49 -0.41 2.39 -22.05
CA ILE A 49 -1.06 3.63 -21.57
C ILE A 49 -1.50 4.55 -22.71
N GLU A 50 -0.80 4.49 -23.84
CA GLU A 50 -1.13 5.23 -25.05
C GLU A 50 -2.49 4.83 -25.64
N ASN A 51 -3.00 3.64 -25.30
CA ASN A 51 -4.30 3.12 -25.74
C ASN A 51 -5.41 3.40 -24.72
N VAL A 52 -5.10 4.06 -23.60
CA VAL A 52 -6.07 4.41 -22.55
C VAL A 52 -6.48 5.87 -22.70
N GLU A 53 -7.79 6.10 -22.82
CA GLU A 53 -8.37 7.44 -22.84
C GLU A 53 -8.10 8.17 -21.53
N THR A 54 -7.71 9.45 -21.62
CA THR A 54 -7.47 10.27 -20.43
C THR A 54 -8.78 10.78 -19.87
N SER A 55 -9.07 10.46 -18.60
CA SER A 55 -10.28 10.95 -17.92
C SER A 55 -10.07 11.07 -16.42
N ASN A 56 -10.43 12.24 -15.86
CA ASN A 56 -10.51 12.44 -14.41
C ASN A 56 -11.86 12.01 -13.82
N THR A 57 -12.79 11.51 -14.64
CA THR A 57 -14.00 10.84 -14.16
C THR A 57 -13.89 9.37 -14.48
N ILE A 58 -13.70 8.56 -13.44
CA ILE A 58 -13.38 7.13 -13.54
C ILE A 58 -14.48 6.33 -12.86
N VAL A 59 -14.91 5.27 -13.52
CA VAL A 59 -15.74 4.23 -12.91
C VAL A 59 -14.97 2.92 -13.01
N VAL A 60 -14.82 2.19 -11.91
CA VAL A 60 -14.21 0.87 -11.85
C VAL A 60 -15.24 -0.09 -11.27
N GLU A 61 -15.36 -1.26 -11.87
CA GLU A 61 -16.21 -2.35 -11.38
C GLU A 61 -15.33 -3.45 -10.77
N SER A 62 -15.73 -3.98 -9.62
CA SER A 62 -15.18 -5.18 -9.00
C SER A 62 -16.20 -6.30 -8.97
N ASN A 63 -15.77 -7.55 -9.08
CA ASN A 63 -16.68 -8.71 -9.14
C ASN A 63 -16.19 -9.92 -8.32
N ASP A 64 -17.06 -10.93 -8.21
CA ASP A 64 -16.84 -12.18 -7.45
C ASP A 64 -15.64 -13.03 -7.96
N GLN A 65 -15.03 -12.67 -9.09
CA GLN A 65 -13.83 -13.34 -9.61
C GLN A 65 -12.53 -12.66 -9.14
N MET A 66 -12.61 -11.75 -8.17
CA MET A 66 -11.49 -10.94 -7.69
C MET A 66 -10.81 -10.18 -8.84
N LYS A 67 -11.59 -9.43 -9.61
CA LYS A 67 -11.08 -8.58 -10.70
C LYS A 67 -11.62 -7.18 -10.62
N PHE A 68 -10.78 -6.22 -10.97
CA PHE A 68 -11.25 -4.94 -11.49
C PHE A 68 -11.47 -5.07 -13.00
N ASP A 69 -12.46 -4.38 -13.56
CA ASP A 69 -12.67 -4.28 -15.01
C ASP A 69 -11.57 -3.48 -15.71
N LYS A 70 -10.85 -2.64 -14.95
CA LYS A 70 -9.77 -1.78 -15.41
C LYS A 70 -8.51 -2.01 -14.57
N GLU A 71 -7.41 -2.28 -15.25
CA GLU A 71 -6.08 -2.45 -14.65
C GLU A 71 -5.15 -1.27 -14.98
N LEU A 72 -5.52 -0.42 -15.94
CA LEU A 72 -4.76 0.75 -16.34
C LEU A 72 -5.68 1.96 -16.50
N LEU A 73 -5.33 3.05 -15.82
CA LEU A 73 -6.09 4.30 -15.79
C LEU A 73 -5.16 5.45 -16.17
N ARG A 74 -5.65 6.40 -16.96
CA ARG A 74 -4.92 7.59 -17.38
C ARG A 74 -5.67 8.84 -16.95
N VAL A 75 -5.02 9.69 -16.17
CA VAL A 75 -5.61 10.90 -15.57
C VAL A 75 -4.69 12.10 -15.80
N LYS A 76 -5.26 13.30 -15.72
CA LYS A 76 -4.49 14.54 -15.69
C LYS A 76 -4.02 14.82 -14.28
N ALA A 77 -2.72 15.04 -14.12
CA ALA A 77 -2.14 15.41 -12.84
C ALA A 77 -2.57 16.82 -12.41
N GLY A 78 -2.65 17.05 -11.09
CA GLY A 78 -3.00 18.34 -10.49
C GLY A 78 -4.47 18.76 -10.62
N GLU A 79 -5.27 18.04 -11.41
CA GLU A 79 -6.72 18.21 -11.51
C GLU A 79 -7.46 17.26 -10.55
N GLU A 80 -8.66 17.64 -10.10
CA GLU A 80 -9.50 16.75 -9.28
C GLU A 80 -9.89 15.51 -10.08
N ILE A 81 -9.72 14.34 -9.48
CA ILE A 81 -10.10 13.03 -9.98
C ILE A 81 -11.31 12.56 -9.18
N SER A 82 -12.38 12.23 -9.87
CA SER A 82 -13.59 11.61 -9.34
C SER A 82 -13.58 10.12 -9.70
N LEU A 83 -13.32 9.25 -8.72
CA LEU A 83 -13.34 7.79 -8.90
C LEU A 83 -14.57 7.20 -8.23
N THR A 84 -15.31 6.37 -8.97
CA THR A 84 -16.39 5.54 -8.44
C THR A 84 -16.01 4.08 -8.53
N LEU A 85 -16.00 3.37 -7.40
CA LEU A 85 -15.92 1.91 -7.37
C LEU A 85 -17.33 1.34 -7.23
N LYS A 86 -17.64 0.30 -8.00
CA LYS A 86 -18.89 -0.46 -7.91
C LYS A 86 -18.59 -1.93 -7.69
N ASN A 87 -19.21 -2.55 -6.70
CA ASN A 87 -19.16 -4.00 -6.56
C ASN A 87 -20.36 -4.64 -7.27
N VAL A 88 -20.13 -5.21 -8.45
CA VAL A 88 -21.15 -5.88 -9.28
C VAL A 88 -21.28 -7.37 -8.96
N GLY A 89 -20.57 -7.84 -7.93
CA GLY A 89 -20.66 -9.20 -7.40
C GLY A 89 -21.97 -9.46 -6.65
N THR A 90 -22.09 -10.71 -6.18
CA THR A 90 -23.26 -11.22 -5.46
C THR A 90 -22.88 -11.84 -4.11
N LEU A 91 -21.58 -12.07 -3.87
CA LEU A 91 -21.10 -12.68 -2.65
C LEU A 91 -21.08 -11.69 -1.46
N PRO A 92 -21.27 -12.15 -0.21
CA PRO A 92 -21.30 -11.28 0.96
C PRO A 92 -20.00 -10.49 1.17
N LYS A 93 -20.14 -9.24 1.66
CA LYS A 93 -19.04 -8.29 1.95
C LYS A 93 -17.94 -8.90 2.84
N GLU A 94 -18.33 -9.73 3.81
CA GLU A 94 -17.43 -10.36 4.76
C GLU A 94 -16.52 -11.41 4.12
N SER A 95 -16.89 -11.93 2.95
CA SER A 95 -16.19 -12.98 2.22
C SER A 95 -15.60 -12.54 0.89
N MET A 96 -16.18 -11.52 0.26
CA MET A 96 -15.82 -11.03 -1.08
C MET A 96 -16.03 -9.51 -1.16
N GLY A 97 -15.63 -8.81 -0.10
CA GLY A 97 -15.65 -7.36 -0.08
C GLY A 97 -14.55 -6.81 -1.00
N HIS A 98 -14.84 -5.69 -1.66
CA HIS A 98 -13.87 -5.01 -2.50
C HIS A 98 -13.76 -3.54 -2.14
N ASN A 99 -12.54 -3.09 -1.91
CA ASN A 99 -12.17 -1.68 -1.84
C ASN A 99 -11.17 -1.38 -2.97
N LEU A 100 -10.93 -0.10 -3.21
CA LEU A 100 -9.86 0.36 -4.09
C LEU A 100 -9.02 1.37 -3.32
N ILE A 101 -7.74 1.03 -3.13
CA ILE A 101 -6.75 1.87 -2.45
C ILE A 101 -5.70 2.29 -3.46
N VAL A 102 -5.55 3.60 -3.66
CA VAL A 102 -4.47 4.19 -4.44
C VAL A 102 -3.28 4.42 -3.52
N LEU A 103 -2.20 3.70 -3.77
CA LEU A 103 -0.94 3.80 -3.02
C LEU A 103 -0.04 4.87 -3.65
N LYS A 104 0.68 5.58 -2.80
CA LYS A 104 1.74 6.51 -3.26
C LYS A 104 2.85 5.75 -3.99
N PRO A 105 3.60 6.42 -4.89
CA PRO A 105 4.70 5.79 -5.61
C PRO A 105 5.74 5.21 -4.64
N GLY A 106 6.31 4.06 -5.00
CA GLY A 106 7.36 3.39 -4.23
C GLY A 106 6.89 2.57 -3.02
N VAL A 107 5.58 2.51 -2.74
CA VAL A 107 5.05 1.66 -1.66
C VAL A 107 5.16 0.17 -2.04
N ASP A 108 5.73 -0.64 -1.14
CA ASP A 108 5.73 -2.10 -1.27
C ASP A 108 4.33 -2.65 -1.02
N VAL A 109 3.71 -3.18 -2.07
CA VAL A 109 2.32 -3.65 -2.06
C VAL A 109 2.13 -4.82 -1.10
N ALA A 110 3.06 -5.77 -1.08
CA ALA A 110 2.93 -6.97 -0.25
C ALA A 110 3.00 -6.64 1.24
N THR A 111 3.90 -5.74 1.64
CA THR A 111 4.01 -5.23 3.01
C THR A 111 2.74 -4.49 3.42
N PHE A 112 2.27 -3.55 2.58
CA PHE A 112 1.03 -2.82 2.84
C PHE A 112 -0.18 -3.77 2.98
N ALA A 113 -0.33 -4.73 2.06
CA ALA A 113 -1.42 -5.69 2.09
C ALA A 113 -1.33 -6.64 3.29
N GLY A 114 -0.12 -7.00 3.72
CA GLY A 114 0.12 -7.77 4.94
C GLY A 114 -0.38 -7.03 6.18
N GLU A 115 -0.06 -5.75 6.33
CA GLU A 115 -0.58 -4.91 7.42
C GLU A 115 -2.11 -4.75 7.34
N ALA A 116 -2.65 -4.59 6.13
CA ALA A 116 -4.08 -4.40 5.91
C ALA A 116 -4.92 -5.57 6.44
N THR A 117 -4.40 -6.80 6.47
CA THR A 117 -5.12 -7.98 6.96
C THR A 117 -5.63 -7.85 8.40
N ALA A 118 -4.94 -7.06 9.24
CA ALA A 118 -5.32 -6.84 10.64
C ALA A 118 -6.36 -5.71 10.82
N ALA A 119 -6.74 -5.00 9.75
CA ALA A 119 -7.58 -3.82 9.79
C ALA A 119 -9.03 -4.08 9.37
N ALA A 120 -9.59 -5.25 9.69
CA ALA A 120 -10.95 -5.64 9.29
C ALA A 120 -12.03 -4.62 9.73
N ASP A 121 -11.93 -4.10 10.95
CA ASP A 121 -12.87 -3.09 11.49
C ASP A 121 -12.70 -1.69 10.87
N ALA A 122 -11.71 -1.52 9.99
CA ALA A 122 -11.39 -0.27 9.30
C ALA A 122 -11.33 -0.49 7.79
N ASP A 123 -12.21 -1.34 7.24
CA ASP A 123 -12.31 -1.62 5.80
C ASP A 123 -11.00 -2.11 5.17
N TYR A 124 -10.15 -2.79 5.96
CA TYR A 124 -8.80 -3.22 5.59
C TYR A 124 -7.88 -2.06 5.21
N ILE A 125 -8.02 -0.93 5.91
CA ILE A 125 -7.15 0.24 5.82
C ILE A 125 -6.26 0.31 7.07
N PRO A 126 -4.97 -0.05 6.97
CA PRO A 126 -4.08 -0.09 8.12
C PRO A 126 -3.74 1.32 8.60
N LYS A 127 -4.09 1.63 9.86
CA LYS A 127 -3.80 2.93 10.50
C LYS A 127 -2.30 3.26 10.51
N THR A 128 -1.46 2.24 10.57
CA THR A 128 0.01 2.33 10.57
C THR A 128 0.58 2.80 9.24
N ALA A 129 -0.14 2.61 8.13
CA ALA A 129 0.32 2.94 6.78
C ALA A 129 -0.57 3.95 6.05
N LEU A 130 -1.32 4.80 6.78
CA LEU A 130 -2.12 5.88 6.18
C LEU A 130 -1.28 6.84 5.35
N SER A 131 -0.02 7.07 5.73
CA SER A 131 0.92 7.90 4.97
C SER A 131 1.26 7.33 3.59
N SER A 132 1.08 6.03 3.38
CA SER A 132 1.30 5.32 2.10
C SER A 132 0.11 5.43 1.15
N ILE A 133 -1.04 5.90 1.61
CA ILE A 133 -2.28 5.96 0.83
C ILE A 133 -2.44 7.38 0.26
N ALA A 134 -2.73 7.47 -1.03
CA ALA A 134 -3.11 8.71 -1.71
C ALA A 134 -4.63 8.93 -1.66
N ALA A 135 -5.41 7.88 -1.87
CA ALA A 135 -6.86 7.87 -1.77
C ALA A 135 -7.38 6.45 -1.56
N HIS A 136 -8.58 6.28 -1.01
CA HIS A 136 -9.21 4.97 -0.90
C HIS A 136 -10.73 5.09 -0.86
N THR A 137 -11.42 4.04 -1.31
CA THR A 137 -12.86 3.86 -1.07
C THR A 137 -13.10 3.18 0.28
N LYS A 138 -14.36 3.12 0.72
CA LYS A 138 -14.82 2.13 1.71
C LYS A 138 -14.76 0.70 1.13
N LEU A 139 -14.87 -0.30 2.00
CA LEU A 139 -15.08 -1.69 1.58
C LEU A 139 -16.54 -1.87 1.12
N LEU A 140 -16.72 -2.40 -0.09
CA LEU A 140 -18.02 -2.59 -0.71
C LEU A 140 -18.47 -4.05 -0.66
N GLY A 141 -19.71 -4.25 -0.24
CA GLY A 141 -20.48 -5.47 -0.45
C GLY A 141 -21.19 -5.48 -1.81
N PRO A 142 -21.97 -6.54 -2.11
CA PRO A 142 -22.60 -6.72 -3.40
C PRO A 142 -23.63 -5.62 -3.68
N GLY A 143 -23.57 -5.03 -4.88
CA GLY A 143 -24.46 -3.95 -5.32
C GLY A 143 -24.14 -2.58 -4.74
N GLU A 144 -23.15 -2.46 -3.84
CA GLU A 144 -22.75 -1.18 -3.29
C GLU A 144 -21.81 -0.41 -4.23
N GLU A 145 -21.83 0.91 -4.08
CA GLU A 145 -20.87 1.82 -4.71
C GLU A 145 -20.29 2.83 -3.71
N ASP A 146 -19.10 3.32 -4.02
CA ASP A 146 -18.47 4.44 -3.34
C ASP A 146 -17.85 5.41 -4.34
N LYS A 147 -17.96 6.70 -4.05
CA LYS A 147 -17.41 7.76 -4.88
C LYS A 147 -16.47 8.64 -4.05
N ILE A 148 -15.24 8.76 -4.52
CA ILE A 148 -14.19 9.55 -3.87
C ILE A 148 -13.64 10.60 -4.83
N SER A 149 -13.23 11.75 -4.27
CA SER A 149 -12.55 12.82 -4.99
C SER A 149 -11.17 13.04 -4.39
N PHE A 150 -10.14 13.13 -5.24
CA PHE A 150 -8.75 13.35 -4.81
C PHE A 150 -7.93 13.96 -5.95
N THR A 151 -6.74 14.47 -5.64
CA THR A 151 -5.76 14.94 -6.64
C THR A 151 -4.52 14.05 -6.60
N LEU A 152 -3.85 13.92 -7.73
CA LEU A 152 -2.55 13.25 -7.83
C LEU A 152 -1.54 14.18 -8.48
N GLU A 153 -0.32 14.19 -7.94
CA GLU A 153 0.82 14.76 -8.63
C GLU A 153 1.22 13.86 -9.81
N LYS A 154 1.97 14.42 -10.76
CA LYS A 154 2.48 13.66 -11.90
C LYS A 154 3.27 12.44 -11.44
N GLY A 155 2.93 11.26 -11.97
CA GLY A 155 3.59 10.00 -11.60
C GLY A 155 2.75 8.76 -11.89
N VAL A 156 3.30 7.61 -11.51
CA VAL A 156 2.64 6.31 -11.63
C VAL A 156 2.30 5.79 -10.24
N TYR A 157 1.02 5.49 -10.03
CA TYR A 157 0.47 5.04 -8.76
C TYR A 157 -0.04 3.62 -8.93
N THR A 158 0.16 2.79 -7.92
CA THR A 158 -0.46 1.46 -7.89
C THR A 158 -1.79 1.58 -7.17
N PHE A 159 -2.86 1.01 -7.72
CA PHE A 159 -4.09 0.81 -6.96
C PHE A 159 -4.34 -0.67 -6.74
N ILE A 160 -4.92 -1.02 -5.60
CA ILE A 160 -5.16 -2.40 -5.19
C ILE A 160 -6.52 -2.56 -4.51
N CYS A 161 -7.01 -3.79 -4.42
CA CYS A 161 -7.91 -4.20 -3.34
C CYS A 161 -7.09 -4.76 -2.17
N SER A 162 -7.29 -4.23 -0.96
CA SER A 162 -6.60 -4.67 0.26
C SER A 162 -7.34 -5.70 1.08
N PHE A 163 -8.54 -6.12 0.65
CA PHE A 163 -9.23 -7.24 1.28
C PHE A 163 -8.29 -8.48 1.27
N PRO A 164 -8.22 -9.25 2.37
CA PRO A 164 -7.19 -10.26 2.55
C PRO A 164 -7.05 -11.23 1.36
N GLY A 165 -5.87 -11.24 0.75
CA GLY A 165 -5.54 -12.11 -0.39
C GLY A 165 -5.89 -11.57 -1.78
N HIS A 166 -6.66 -10.48 -1.89
CA HIS A 166 -7.11 -9.98 -3.20
C HIS A 166 -6.00 -9.25 -3.99
N TYR A 167 -5.09 -8.55 -3.31
CA TYR A 167 -4.06 -7.70 -3.93
C TYR A 167 -3.18 -8.42 -4.97
N GLY A 168 -3.04 -9.75 -4.86
CA GLY A 168 -2.24 -10.54 -5.81
C GLY A 168 -2.77 -10.50 -7.24
N VAL A 169 -4.07 -10.28 -7.41
CA VAL A 169 -4.76 -10.23 -8.72
C VAL A 169 -5.58 -8.95 -8.91
N MET A 170 -6.09 -8.34 -7.85
CA MET A 170 -6.85 -7.10 -7.89
C MET A 170 -5.94 -5.90 -7.70
N GLN A 171 -5.19 -5.58 -8.75
CA GLN A 171 -4.31 -4.42 -8.78
C GLN A 171 -4.19 -3.84 -10.17
N GLY A 172 -3.77 -2.58 -10.25
CA GLY A 172 -3.52 -1.89 -11.51
C GLY A 172 -2.67 -0.64 -11.32
N LYS A 173 -2.50 0.14 -12.39
CA LYS A 173 -1.77 1.41 -12.39
C LYS A 173 -2.67 2.59 -12.75
N ILE A 174 -2.47 3.71 -12.06
CA ILE A 174 -2.93 5.03 -12.49
C ILE A 174 -1.70 5.80 -12.97
N VAL A 175 -1.72 6.26 -14.22
CA VAL A 175 -0.73 7.21 -14.76
C VAL A 175 -1.36 8.59 -14.70
N ALA A 176 -0.81 9.45 -13.85
CA ALA A 176 -1.16 10.86 -13.76
C ALA A 176 -0.11 11.68 -14.52
N GLU A 177 -0.53 12.38 -15.58
CA GLU A 177 0.40 13.08 -16.48
C GLU A 177 0.06 14.55 -16.76
#